data_AF-A0A1S1LGB2-F1
#
_entry.id   AF-A0A1S1LGB2-F1
#
_cell.length_a   1.000
_cell.length_b   1.000
_cell.length_c   1.000
_cell.angle_alpha   90.00
_cell.angle_beta   90.00
_cell.angle_gamma   90.00
#
_symmetry.space_group_name_H-M   'P 1'
#
loop_
_entity.id
_entity.type
_entity.pdbx_description
1 polymer ?
#
loop_
_entity_poly.entity_id
_entity_poly.type
_entity_poly.pdbx_seq_one_letter_code
_entity_poly.pdbx_strand_id
1 'polypeptide(L)'
;MGAVSRHTRSAGHVPVLPEAQQYPAFSQEIPRLGRWRAQPHVVLRPLYWWVQQMLVRGFAVRDLHFDPVGRTAVLVYETPERLVSTLQRKEFERLEVDGLASLVVEYVWRLGACGWATEIDGLVSLLRGLGLVQSARRAADCDAVLPAGVVEPDSLVRLGFWRLRELVGYAWRIEMLWPGACGGFVAMLPSGEMVTFPAAMPDDGTAAAALTDVLRRMDLRQYSALTQHAGLAAASEGRAAAGPAPSP
;
A
#
# COMPACT_ATOMS: atom_id res chain seq x y z
N MET A 1 18.78 11.75 48.79
CA MET A 1 18.42 10.55 48.01
C MET A 1 17.08 10.81 47.35
N GLY A 2 17.10 11.03 46.03
CA GLY A 2 15.96 11.55 45.28
C GLY A 2 14.85 10.51 45.11
N ALA A 3 13.62 10.94 45.41
CA ALA A 3 12.42 10.20 45.09
C ALA A 3 12.28 10.12 43.56
N VAL A 4 12.33 8.91 43.03
CA VAL A 4 12.01 8.62 41.64
C VAL A 4 10.49 8.79 41.49
N SER A 5 10.08 9.95 40.99
CA SER A 5 8.71 10.21 40.55
C SER A 5 8.38 9.25 39.42
N ARG A 6 7.68 8.15 39.73
CA ARG A 6 6.97 7.35 38.74
C ARG A 6 5.87 8.23 38.17
N HIS A 7 6.07 8.77 36.98
CA HIS A 7 4.96 9.26 36.17
C HIS A 7 4.02 8.09 35.89
N THR A 8 2.98 7.95 36.70
CA THR A 8 1.77 7.23 36.34
C THR A 8 1.19 7.92 35.12
N ARG A 9 1.51 7.43 33.91
CA ARG A 9 0.78 7.77 32.69
C ARG A 9 -0.69 7.46 32.95
N SER A 10 -1.55 8.47 32.92
CA SER A 10 -2.99 8.28 32.98
C SER A 10 -3.38 7.50 31.72
N ALA A 11 -3.72 6.21 31.87
CA ALA A 11 -4.29 5.45 30.76
C ALA A 11 -5.56 6.15 30.28
N GLY A 12 -5.68 6.40 28.98
CA GLY A 12 -6.89 6.99 28.40
C GLY A 12 -8.12 6.15 28.70
N HIS A 13 -9.31 6.74 28.62
CA HIS A 13 -10.55 5.97 28.74
C HIS A 13 -10.58 4.89 27.65
N VAL A 14 -10.96 3.66 27.98
CA VAL A 14 -11.09 2.59 26.97
C VAL A 14 -12.52 2.64 26.42
N PRO A 15 -12.70 2.99 25.14
CA PRO A 15 -14.03 3.02 24.52
C PRO A 15 -14.58 1.61 24.32
N VAL A 16 -15.86 1.52 23.95
CA VAL A 16 -16.39 0.32 23.32
C VAL A 16 -15.65 0.10 22.00
N LEU A 17 -14.94 -1.01 21.87
CA LEU A 17 -14.13 -1.33 20.71
C LEU A 17 -14.98 -2.01 19.62
N PRO A 18 -14.67 -1.80 18.33
CA PRO A 18 -15.35 -2.51 17.26
C PRO A 18 -15.02 -4.01 17.33
N GLU A 19 -16.00 -4.84 17.00
CA GLU A 19 -15.85 -6.28 16.91
C GLU A 19 -16.17 -6.74 15.50
N ALA A 20 -15.37 -7.66 14.98
CA ALA A 20 -15.67 -8.39 13.76
C ALA A 20 -15.46 -9.87 14.04
N GLN A 21 -16.52 -10.69 13.93
CA GLN A 21 -16.46 -12.12 14.27
C GLN A 21 -15.37 -12.87 13.50
N GLN A 22 -15.09 -12.44 12.26
CA GLN A 22 -14.07 -13.02 11.40
C GLN A 22 -12.63 -12.66 11.81
N TYR A 23 -12.46 -11.62 12.64
CA TYR A 23 -11.19 -11.04 13.04
C TYR A 23 -11.17 -10.76 14.56
N PRO A 24 -11.16 -11.80 15.40
CA PRO A 24 -11.20 -11.62 16.85
C PRO A 24 -10.01 -10.79 17.35
N ALA A 25 -10.25 -9.99 18.38
CA ALA A 25 -9.23 -9.16 19.00
C ALA A 25 -8.28 -10.03 19.85
N PHE A 26 -7.03 -10.17 19.41
CA PHE A 26 -6.01 -10.87 20.18
C PHE A 26 -5.22 -9.88 21.05
N SER A 27 -5.12 -10.15 22.34
CA SER A 27 -4.41 -9.31 23.32
C SER A 27 -3.14 -9.96 23.88
N GLN A 28 -2.73 -11.08 23.27
CA GLN A 28 -1.51 -11.79 23.62
C GLN A 28 -0.27 -10.90 23.39
N GLU A 29 0.77 -11.16 24.18
CA GLU A 29 2.04 -10.44 24.07
C GLU A 29 2.66 -10.59 22.69
N ILE A 30 3.30 -9.51 22.22
CA ILE A 30 3.98 -9.47 20.93
C ILE A 30 5.24 -10.33 21.03
N PRO A 31 5.32 -11.49 20.35
CA PRO A 31 6.43 -12.43 20.57
C PRO A 31 7.78 -11.83 20.16
N ARG A 32 7.79 -11.00 19.11
CA ARG A 32 9.00 -10.35 18.56
C ARG A 32 9.67 -9.36 19.51
N LEU A 33 8.98 -8.92 20.57
CA LEU A 33 9.58 -8.03 21.59
C LEU A 33 10.41 -8.80 22.61
N GLY A 34 10.20 -10.11 22.73
CA GLY A 34 10.77 -10.93 23.80
C GLY A 34 10.36 -10.45 25.20
N ARG A 35 11.07 -10.95 26.21
CA ARG A 35 10.80 -10.64 27.63
C ARG A 35 11.41 -9.32 28.10
N TRP A 36 12.29 -8.73 27.30
CA TRP A 36 13.16 -7.61 27.73
C TRP A 36 12.67 -6.23 27.25
N ARG A 37 11.76 -6.19 26.27
CA ARG A 37 11.12 -4.94 25.84
C ARG A 37 9.75 -4.80 26.48
N ALA A 38 9.40 -3.56 26.83
CA ALA A 38 8.08 -3.23 27.32
C ALA A 38 7.02 -3.59 26.28
N GLN A 39 6.02 -4.39 26.69
CA GLN A 39 4.87 -4.70 25.86
C GLN A 39 3.97 -3.45 25.75
N PRO A 40 3.37 -3.19 24.58
CA PRO A 40 2.30 -2.21 24.47
C PRO A 40 1.17 -2.53 25.44
N HIS A 41 0.41 -1.50 25.81
CA HIS A 41 -0.79 -1.65 26.64
C HIS A 41 -1.72 -2.70 26.02
N VAL A 42 -2.40 -3.50 26.85
CA VAL A 42 -3.21 -4.65 26.40
C VAL A 42 -4.26 -4.27 25.36
N VAL A 43 -4.82 -3.06 25.49
CA VAL A 43 -5.81 -2.48 24.56
C VAL A 43 -5.21 -2.14 23.19
N LEU A 44 -3.90 -2.00 23.05
CA LEU A 44 -3.27 -1.70 21.75
C LEU A 44 -2.80 -2.95 21.02
N ARG A 45 -2.65 -4.07 21.72
CA ARG A 45 -2.12 -5.33 21.15
C ARG A 45 -2.97 -5.90 20.00
N PRO A 46 -4.32 -5.77 19.98
CA PRO A 46 -5.11 -6.23 18.83
C PRO A 46 -4.64 -5.63 17.49
N LEU A 47 -4.21 -4.37 17.47
CA LEU A 47 -3.69 -3.73 16.26
C LEU A 47 -2.46 -4.45 15.69
N TYR A 48 -1.54 -4.93 16.54
CA TYR A 48 -0.39 -5.72 16.08
C TYR A 48 -0.85 -6.99 15.35
N TRP A 49 -1.78 -7.73 15.95
CA TRP A 49 -2.24 -9.01 15.41
C TRP A 49 -3.05 -8.84 14.13
N TRP A 50 -3.90 -7.80 14.05
CA TRP A 50 -4.61 -7.49 12.81
C TRP A 50 -3.69 -7.01 11.70
N VAL A 51 -2.70 -6.16 11.99
CA VAL A 51 -1.69 -5.78 10.98
C VAL A 51 -0.90 -7.00 10.52
N GLN A 52 -0.50 -7.89 11.43
CA GLN A 52 0.14 -9.15 11.05
C GLN A 52 -0.77 -10.01 10.15
N GLN A 53 -2.07 -10.08 10.47
CA GLN A 53 -3.04 -10.81 9.66
C GLN A 53 -3.25 -10.18 8.28
N MET A 54 -3.18 -8.84 8.15
CA MET A 54 -3.17 -8.14 6.87
C MET A 54 -2.00 -8.63 6.03
N LEU A 55 -0.79 -8.67 6.60
CA LEU A 55 0.41 -9.13 5.89
C LEU A 55 0.31 -10.59 5.45
N VAL A 56 -0.19 -11.48 6.32
CA VAL A 56 -0.39 -12.91 5.98
C VAL A 56 -1.38 -13.07 4.80
N ARG A 57 -2.34 -12.16 4.67
CA ARG A 57 -3.32 -12.15 3.58
C ARG A 57 -2.83 -11.43 2.32
N GLY A 58 -1.57 -11.00 2.28
CA GLY A 58 -0.96 -10.35 1.11
C GLY A 58 -1.12 -8.83 1.05
N PHE A 59 -1.71 -8.21 2.08
CA PHE A 59 -1.76 -6.75 2.16
C PHE A 59 -0.43 -6.18 2.66
N ALA A 60 -0.09 -4.96 2.26
CA ALA A 60 1.00 -4.19 2.87
C ALA A 60 0.45 -2.94 3.55
N VAL A 61 0.70 -2.78 4.85
CA VAL A 61 0.33 -1.52 5.54
C VAL A 61 1.41 -0.48 5.27
N ARG A 62 1.02 0.62 4.61
CA ARG A 62 1.93 1.70 4.21
C ARG A 62 2.00 2.80 5.25
N ASP A 63 0.85 3.17 5.78
CA ASP A 63 0.73 4.15 6.86
C ASP A 63 -0.46 3.82 7.74
N LEU A 64 -0.36 4.18 9.02
CA LEU A 64 -1.42 4.05 9.99
C LEU A 64 -1.20 5.11 11.06
N HIS A 65 -2.15 6.02 11.23
CA HIS A 65 -2.05 7.04 12.26
C HIS A 65 -3.44 7.56 12.66
N PHE A 66 -3.47 8.29 13.78
CA PHE A 66 -4.59 9.10 14.19
C PHE A 66 -4.15 10.56 14.24
N ASP A 67 -4.80 11.42 13.47
CA ASP A 67 -4.65 12.87 13.58
C ASP A 67 -5.57 13.40 14.69
N PRO A 68 -5.01 13.86 15.82
CA PRO A 68 -5.80 14.39 16.92
C PRO A 68 -6.44 15.75 16.60
N VAL A 69 -5.89 16.52 15.66
CA VAL A 69 -6.41 17.85 15.29
C VAL A 69 -7.67 17.69 14.44
N GLY A 70 -7.58 16.92 13.36
CA GLY A 70 -8.72 16.60 12.51
C GLY A 70 -9.61 15.47 13.03
N ARG A 71 -9.28 14.90 14.21
CA ARG A 71 -9.94 13.71 14.81
C ARG A 71 -10.22 12.62 13.77
N THR A 72 -9.18 12.29 13.01
CA THR A 72 -9.27 11.40 11.85
C THR A 72 -8.28 10.25 11.99
N ALA A 73 -8.75 9.01 11.82
CA ALA A 73 -7.86 7.87 11.64
C ALA A 73 -7.64 7.61 10.16
N VAL A 74 -6.41 7.31 9.78
CA VAL A 74 -6.01 7.04 8.41
C VAL A 74 -5.25 5.72 8.37
N LEU A 75 -5.63 4.85 7.43
CA LEU A 75 -4.87 3.67 7.03
C LEU A 75 -4.61 3.77 5.54
N VAL A 76 -3.34 3.78 5.15
CA VAL A 76 -2.92 3.60 3.76
C VAL A 76 -2.38 2.19 3.64
N TYR A 77 -2.93 1.42 2.71
CA TYR A 77 -2.54 0.03 2.53
C TYR A 77 -2.55 -0.37 1.07
N GLU A 78 -1.74 -1.36 0.73
CA GLU A 78 -1.70 -1.99 -0.58
C GLU A 78 -2.45 -3.32 -0.50
N THR A 79 -3.32 -3.58 -1.48
CA THR A 79 -4.03 -4.85 -1.63
C THR A 79 -3.11 -5.94 -2.19
N PRO A 80 -3.50 -7.23 -2.12
CA PRO A 80 -2.75 -8.31 -2.76
C PRO A 80 -2.55 -8.10 -4.27
N GLU A 81 -3.44 -7.34 -4.91
CA GLU A 81 -3.40 -7.01 -6.33
C GLU A 81 -2.56 -5.76 -6.63
N ARG A 82 -1.81 -5.23 -5.65
CA ARG A 82 -0.91 -4.06 -5.77
C ARG A 82 -1.62 -2.72 -5.92
N LEU A 83 -2.90 -2.63 -5.60
CA LEU A 83 -3.61 -1.35 -5.51
C LEU A 83 -3.34 -0.69 -4.16
N VAL A 84 -2.99 0.58 -4.17
CA VAL A 84 -2.94 1.38 -2.94
C VAL A 84 -4.31 1.99 -2.68
N SER A 85 -4.79 1.81 -1.46
CA SER A 85 -6.06 2.35 -0.97
C SER A 85 -5.82 3.14 0.30
N THR A 86 -6.52 4.27 0.41
CA THR A 86 -6.56 5.07 1.63
C THR A 86 -7.95 4.97 2.25
N LEU A 87 -8.02 4.44 3.46
CA LEU A 87 -9.25 4.39 4.23
C LEU A 87 -9.16 5.39 5.38
N GLN A 88 -10.22 6.18 5.54
CA GLN A 88 -10.29 7.21 6.57
C GLN A 88 -11.55 7.06 7.41
N ARG A 89 -11.44 7.44 8.67
CA ARG A 89 -12.55 7.59 9.60
C ARG A 89 -12.48 8.96 10.24
N LYS A 90 -13.42 9.84 9.91
CA LYS A 90 -13.53 11.21 10.45
C LYS A 90 -14.62 11.34 11.51
N GLU A 91 -14.49 12.27 12.44
CA GLU A 91 -15.37 12.37 13.62
C GLU A 91 -16.89 12.21 13.39
N PHE A 92 -17.42 12.79 12.32
CA PHE A 92 -18.87 12.82 12.04
C PHE A 92 -19.36 11.84 10.98
N GLU A 93 -18.45 11.06 10.39
CA GLU A 93 -18.83 10.01 9.45
C GLU A 93 -19.20 8.74 10.23
N ARG A 94 -19.63 7.67 9.56
CA ARG A 94 -19.58 6.31 10.14
C ARG A 94 -18.83 5.45 9.15
N LEU A 95 -17.96 4.59 9.66
CA LEU A 95 -17.31 3.56 8.84
C LEU A 95 -17.97 2.22 9.15
N GLU A 96 -18.50 1.57 8.13
CA GLU A 96 -18.96 0.19 8.27
C GLU A 96 -17.76 -0.74 8.40
N VAL A 97 -17.81 -1.63 9.40
CA VAL A 97 -16.74 -2.60 9.65
C VAL A 97 -17.08 -3.89 8.92
N ASP A 98 -16.64 -3.97 7.67
CA ASP A 98 -16.85 -5.07 6.73
C ASP A 98 -15.62 -5.97 6.54
N GLY A 99 -14.46 -5.55 7.04
CA GLY A 99 -13.20 -6.22 6.78
C GLY A 99 -12.08 -5.80 7.72
N LEU A 100 -10.89 -6.34 7.47
CA LEU A 100 -9.73 -6.12 8.33
C LEU A 100 -9.23 -4.67 8.29
N ALA A 101 -9.27 -4.03 7.12
CA ALA A 101 -8.87 -2.62 6.97
C ALA A 101 -9.82 -1.66 7.70
N SER A 102 -11.13 -1.82 7.52
CA SER A 102 -12.15 -0.99 8.18
C SER A 102 -12.16 -1.21 9.70
N LEU A 103 -11.94 -2.46 10.16
CA LEU A 103 -11.76 -2.77 11.58
C LEU A 103 -10.56 -2.04 12.18
N VAL A 104 -9.39 -2.09 11.54
CA VAL A 104 -8.17 -1.43 12.02
C VAL A 104 -8.36 0.08 12.11
N VAL A 105 -8.94 0.70 11.08
CA VAL A 105 -9.20 2.15 11.06
C VAL A 105 -10.18 2.57 12.14
N GLU A 106 -11.32 1.88 12.27
CA GLU A 106 -12.32 2.19 13.29
C GLU A 106 -11.74 2.02 14.70
N TYR A 107 -10.91 1.00 14.92
CA TYR A 107 -10.25 0.77 16.20
C TYR A 107 -9.28 1.89 16.57
N VAL A 108 -8.42 2.29 15.64
CA VAL A 108 -7.50 3.43 15.81
C VAL A 108 -8.27 4.70 16.08
N TRP A 109 -9.37 4.95 15.35
CA TRP A 109 -10.19 6.14 15.56
C TRP A 109 -10.79 6.19 16.96
N ARG A 110 -11.44 5.12 17.43
CA ARG A 110 -12.06 5.10 18.77
C ARG A 110 -11.03 5.31 19.88
N LEU A 111 -9.90 4.63 19.79
CA LEU A 111 -8.82 4.79 20.78
C LEU A 111 -8.24 6.20 20.74
N GLY A 112 -7.92 6.72 19.56
CA GLY A 112 -7.42 8.09 19.39
C GLY A 112 -8.39 9.13 19.95
N ALA A 113 -9.68 8.98 19.65
CA ALA A 113 -10.74 9.84 20.14
C ALA A 113 -10.90 9.82 21.68
N CYS A 114 -10.45 8.75 22.34
CA CYS A 114 -10.43 8.62 23.81
C CYS A 114 -9.07 8.93 24.46
N GLY A 115 -8.14 9.54 23.71
CA GLY A 115 -6.89 10.05 24.25
C GLY A 115 -5.70 9.10 24.16
N TRP A 116 -5.79 8.02 23.38
CA TRP A 116 -4.69 7.07 23.18
C TRP A 116 -3.75 7.43 22.02
N ALA A 117 -3.84 8.65 21.48
CA ALA A 117 -3.09 9.04 20.27
C ALA A 117 -1.57 8.81 20.40
N THR A 118 -0.97 9.23 21.52
CA THR A 118 0.47 9.07 21.75
C THR A 118 0.90 7.61 21.85
N GLU A 119 0.09 6.75 22.48
CA GLU A 119 0.37 5.33 22.56
C GLU A 119 0.17 4.61 21.22
N ILE A 120 -0.79 5.06 20.41
CA ILE A 120 -0.97 4.59 19.02
C ILE A 120 0.28 4.93 18.21
N ASP A 121 0.78 6.17 18.25
CA ASP A 121 2.01 6.57 17.55
C ASP A 121 3.22 5.74 17.99
N GLY A 122 3.31 5.45 19.31
CA GLY A 122 4.33 4.57 19.87
C GLY A 122 4.23 3.14 19.33
N LEU A 123 3.01 2.58 19.24
CA LEU A 123 2.78 1.27 18.64
C LEU A 123 3.12 1.28 17.15
N VAL A 124 2.65 2.26 16.37
CA VAL A 124 2.91 2.37 14.93
C VAL A 124 4.42 2.46 14.66
N SER A 125 5.14 3.23 15.46
CA SER A 125 6.61 3.32 15.40
C SER A 125 7.27 1.96 15.66
N LEU A 126 6.74 1.19 16.62
CA LEU A 126 7.18 -0.18 16.86
C LEU A 126 6.88 -1.09 15.66
N LEU A 127 5.66 -1.05 15.11
CA LEU A 127 5.26 -1.86 13.95
C LEU A 127 6.16 -1.58 12.74
N ARG A 128 6.53 -0.31 12.52
CA ARG A 128 7.51 0.10 11.51
C ARG A 128 8.88 -0.52 11.76
N GLY A 129 9.38 -0.46 13.01
CA GLY A 129 10.63 -1.11 13.40
C GLY A 129 10.62 -2.64 13.27
N LEU A 130 9.44 -3.27 13.27
CA LEU A 130 9.25 -4.71 13.03
C LEU A 130 9.01 -5.06 11.55
N GLY A 131 8.99 -4.08 10.65
CA GLY A 131 8.71 -4.25 9.22
C GLY A 131 7.24 -4.53 8.89
N LEU A 132 6.34 -4.31 9.83
CA LEU A 132 4.89 -4.54 9.66
C LEU A 132 4.18 -3.35 9.03
N VAL A 133 4.68 -2.14 9.26
CA VAL A 133 4.30 -0.93 8.51
C VAL A 133 5.48 -0.55 7.64
N GLN A 134 5.29 -0.54 6.33
CA GLN A 134 6.35 -0.40 5.33
C GLN A 134 6.15 0.87 4.52
N SER A 135 7.16 1.74 4.48
CA SER A 135 7.12 2.93 3.61
C SER A 135 6.79 2.54 2.16
N ALA A 136 6.09 3.42 1.44
CA ALA A 136 5.83 3.25 0.02
C ALA A 136 7.13 2.90 -0.71
N ARG A 137 7.18 1.73 -1.34
CA ARG A 137 8.32 1.33 -2.13
C ARG A 137 8.17 2.02 -3.47
N ARG A 138 8.83 3.18 -3.62
CA ARG A 138 8.87 3.85 -4.91
C ARG A 138 9.32 2.86 -5.97
N ALA A 139 8.55 2.80 -7.05
CA ALA A 139 8.92 2.03 -8.23
C ALA A 139 10.32 2.50 -8.67
N ALA A 140 11.29 1.60 -8.76
CA ALA A 140 12.67 1.98 -9.04
C ALA A 140 12.77 2.61 -10.43
N ASP A 141 13.35 3.80 -10.55
CA ASP A 141 13.55 4.43 -11.85
C ASP A 141 14.46 3.53 -12.71
N CYS A 142 13.89 2.98 -13.77
CA CYS A 142 14.59 2.16 -14.72
C CYS A 142 14.38 2.78 -16.10
N ASP A 143 15.46 3.29 -16.67
CA ASP A 143 15.53 3.83 -18.03
C ASP A 143 16.48 3.00 -18.90
N ALA A 144 16.79 1.77 -18.47
CA ALA A 144 17.69 0.86 -19.16
C ALA A 144 17.25 0.61 -20.60
N VAL A 145 18.22 0.26 -21.46
CA VAL A 145 17.99 -0.02 -22.88
C VAL A 145 16.94 -1.13 -23.03
N LEU A 146 16.01 -0.94 -23.97
CA LEU A 146 14.94 -1.91 -24.20
C LEU A 146 15.49 -3.21 -24.81
N PRO A 147 14.97 -4.38 -24.42
CA PRO A 147 15.33 -5.64 -25.07
C PRO A 147 14.95 -5.62 -26.56
N ALA A 148 15.92 -5.89 -27.43
CA ALA A 148 15.73 -6.18 -28.86
C ALA A 148 15.26 -5.04 -29.79
N GLY A 149 15.60 -3.78 -29.51
CA GLY A 149 15.42 -2.66 -30.46
C GLY A 149 16.62 -2.45 -31.38
N VAL A 150 16.38 -2.20 -32.68
CA VAL A 150 17.44 -1.75 -33.63
C VAL A 150 17.75 -0.26 -33.44
N VAL A 151 16.76 0.52 -32.98
CA VAL A 151 16.89 1.94 -32.64
C VAL A 151 16.38 2.12 -31.21
N GLU A 152 17.17 2.82 -30.40
CA GLU A 152 16.81 3.10 -29.01
C GLU A 152 15.76 4.21 -28.95
N PRO A 153 14.58 3.95 -28.35
CA PRO A 153 13.57 5.00 -28.18
C PRO A 153 14.02 6.01 -27.12
N ASP A 154 13.36 7.16 -27.09
CA ASP A 154 13.67 8.22 -26.13
C ASP A 154 13.48 7.77 -24.66
N SER A 155 14.06 8.53 -23.75
CA SER A 155 14.09 8.18 -22.32
C SER A 155 12.70 8.10 -21.68
N LEU A 156 11.71 8.88 -22.12
CA LEU A 156 10.35 8.79 -21.60
C LEU A 156 9.67 7.49 -22.03
N VAL A 157 9.84 7.10 -23.29
CA VAL A 157 9.33 5.81 -23.80
C VAL A 157 9.98 4.63 -23.06
N ARG A 158 11.28 4.68 -22.78
CA ARG A 158 11.95 3.64 -21.98
C ARG A 158 11.43 3.57 -20.56
N LEU A 159 11.30 4.71 -19.90
CA LEU A 159 10.76 4.77 -18.54
C LEU A 159 9.33 4.21 -18.51
N GLY A 160 8.47 4.61 -19.44
CA GLY A 160 7.12 4.10 -19.58
C GLY A 160 7.09 2.58 -19.82
N PHE A 161 7.98 2.05 -20.66
CA PHE A 161 8.08 0.62 -20.91
C PHE A 161 8.41 -0.17 -19.65
N TRP A 162 9.38 0.28 -18.85
CA TRP A 162 9.75 -0.42 -17.62
C TRP A 162 8.63 -0.37 -16.57
N ARG A 163 7.86 0.73 -16.51
CA ARG A 163 6.65 0.79 -15.67
C ARG A 163 5.56 -0.17 -16.15
N LEU A 164 5.29 -0.21 -17.46
CA LEU A 164 4.35 -1.17 -18.03
C LEU A 164 4.75 -2.60 -17.72
N ARG A 165 6.04 -2.94 -17.89
CA ARG A 165 6.56 -4.27 -17.57
C ARG A 165 6.36 -4.64 -16.11
N GLU A 166 6.61 -3.71 -15.19
CA GLU A 166 6.36 -3.96 -13.76
C GLU A 166 4.88 -4.29 -13.48
N LEU A 167 3.94 -3.57 -14.10
CA LEU A 167 2.51 -3.82 -13.96
C LEU A 167 2.08 -5.16 -14.59
N VAL A 168 2.62 -5.48 -15.77
CA VAL A 168 2.41 -6.80 -16.40
C VAL A 168 2.93 -7.92 -15.48
N GLY A 169 4.02 -7.70 -14.76
CA GLY A 169 4.56 -8.62 -13.75
C GLY A 169 3.64 -8.86 -12.55
N TYR A 170 2.68 -7.96 -12.32
CA TYR A 170 1.60 -8.16 -11.37
C TYR A 170 0.38 -8.90 -11.99
N ALA A 171 0.54 -9.43 -13.20
CA ALA A 171 -0.51 -10.01 -14.03
C ALA A 171 -1.62 -9.02 -14.42
N TRP A 172 -1.35 -7.71 -14.39
CA TRP A 172 -2.29 -6.71 -14.87
C TRP A 172 -2.31 -6.67 -16.39
N ARG A 173 -3.49 -6.50 -16.97
CA ARG A 173 -3.64 -6.24 -18.41
C ARG A 173 -3.91 -4.76 -18.60
N ILE A 174 -2.98 -4.08 -19.27
CA ILE A 174 -3.02 -2.63 -19.44
C ILE A 174 -3.60 -2.28 -20.80
N GLU A 175 -4.60 -1.41 -20.82
CA GLU A 175 -5.13 -0.78 -22.00
C GLU A 175 -4.76 0.71 -21.99
N MET A 176 -3.90 1.08 -22.94
CA MET A 176 -3.49 2.45 -23.17
C MET A 176 -4.46 3.11 -24.14
N LEU A 177 -5.24 4.08 -23.65
CA LEU A 177 -6.19 4.87 -24.43
C LEU A 177 -5.73 6.33 -24.52
N TRP A 178 -5.49 6.86 -25.72
CA TRP A 178 -5.22 8.30 -25.91
C TRP A 178 -6.36 8.99 -26.68
N PRO A 179 -6.88 10.14 -26.20
CA PRO A 179 -6.67 10.79 -24.91
C PRO A 179 -7.57 10.20 -23.80
N GLY A 180 -8.00 8.93 -23.94
CA GLY A 180 -8.89 8.24 -23.00
C GLY A 180 -8.31 8.17 -21.59
N ALA A 181 -9.17 7.81 -20.61
CA ALA A 181 -8.82 7.82 -19.19
C ALA A 181 -8.21 9.15 -18.68
N CYS A 182 -8.64 10.29 -19.24
CA CYS A 182 -8.09 11.61 -18.92
C CYS A 182 -6.55 11.69 -19.09
N GLY A 183 -6.01 11.04 -20.13
CA GLY A 183 -4.57 11.00 -20.43
C GLY A 183 -3.78 9.91 -19.69
N GLY A 184 -4.45 9.02 -18.96
CA GLY A 184 -3.83 7.90 -18.24
C GLY A 184 -4.01 6.56 -18.94
N PHE A 185 -4.37 5.52 -18.18
CA PHE A 185 -4.61 4.17 -18.71
C PHE A 185 -5.72 3.44 -17.93
N VAL A 186 -6.22 2.35 -18.51
CA VAL A 186 -7.12 1.41 -17.83
C VAL A 186 -6.38 0.10 -17.60
N ALA A 187 -6.57 -0.51 -16.44
CA ALA A 187 -6.03 -1.84 -16.16
C ALA A 187 -7.15 -2.81 -15.79
N MET A 188 -7.04 -4.03 -16.28
CA MET A 188 -7.77 -5.17 -15.76
C MET A 188 -6.87 -5.94 -14.79
N LEU A 189 -7.32 -6.05 -13.55
CA LEU A 189 -6.63 -6.73 -12.47
C LEU A 189 -6.80 -8.26 -12.58
N PRO A 190 -6.00 -9.06 -11.85
CA PRO A 190 -6.13 -10.52 -11.83
C PRO A 190 -7.52 -11.01 -11.38
N SER A 191 -8.22 -10.24 -10.55
CA SER A 191 -9.62 -10.49 -10.16
C SER A 191 -10.63 -10.34 -11.30
N GLY A 192 -10.24 -9.67 -12.40
CA GLY A 192 -11.14 -9.26 -13.48
C GLY A 192 -11.76 -7.86 -13.28
N GLU A 193 -11.47 -7.19 -12.17
CA GLU A 193 -11.87 -5.80 -11.95
C GLU A 193 -11.16 -4.86 -12.94
N MET A 194 -11.89 -3.89 -13.49
CA MET A 194 -11.34 -2.85 -14.35
C MET A 194 -11.20 -1.54 -13.58
N VAL A 195 -9.98 -1.01 -13.52
CA VAL A 195 -9.63 0.21 -12.79
C VAL A 195 -9.07 1.25 -13.75
N THR A 196 -9.58 2.48 -13.65
CA THR A 196 -9.09 3.62 -14.43
C THR A 196 -8.04 4.39 -13.62
N PHE A 197 -6.85 4.57 -14.18
CA PHE A 197 -5.77 5.37 -13.59
C PHE A 197 -5.61 6.67 -14.39
N PRO A 198 -6.13 7.81 -13.90
CA PRO A 198 -6.06 9.08 -14.62
C PRO A 198 -4.65 9.70 -14.54
N ALA A 199 -4.26 10.48 -15.55
CA ALA A 199 -2.97 11.19 -15.56
C ALA A 199 -2.76 12.14 -14.37
N ALA A 200 -3.85 12.59 -13.74
CA ALA A 200 -3.84 13.49 -12.59
C ALA A 200 -3.83 12.75 -11.24
N MET A 201 -3.68 11.41 -11.22
CA MET A 201 -3.64 10.69 -9.94
C MET A 201 -2.44 11.15 -9.09
N PRO A 202 -2.59 11.23 -7.75
CA PRO A 202 -1.47 11.54 -6.87
C PRO A 202 -0.35 10.50 -6.96
N ASP A 203 0.89 10.93 -6.71
CA ASP A 203 2.00 10.01 -6.51
C ASP A 203 1.84 9.26 -5.18
N ASP A 204 1.41 8.00 -5.26
CA ASP A 204 1.31 7.06 -4.14
C ASP A 204 2.55 6.14 -4.04
N GLY A 205 3.57 6.38 -4.87
CA GLY A 205 4.79 5.59 -4.96
C GLY A 205 4.66 4.28 -5.74
N THR A 206 3.49 3.95 -6.28
CA THR A 206 3.28 2.72 -7.07
C THR A 206 3.79 2.86 -8.51
N ALA A 207 3.98 1.71 -9.18
CA ALA A 207 4.26 1.67 -10.60
C ALA A 207 3.13 2.27 -11.45
N ALA A 208 1.88 2.21 -10.99
CA ALA A 208 0.74 2.81 -11.67
C ALA A 208 0.81 4.34 -11.64
N ALA A 209 1.03 4.94 -10.47
CA ALA A 209 1.23 6.38 -10.36
C ALA A 209 2.45 6.85 -11.18
N ALA A 210 3.58 6.13 -11.08
CA ALA A 210 4.76 6.42 -11.87
C ALA A 210 4.51 6.34 -13.39
N LEU A 211 3.73 5.36 -13.87
CA LEU A 211 3.35 5.28 -15.28
C LEU A 211 2.47 6.47 -15.68
N THR A 212 1.47 6.85 -14.88
CA THR A 212 0.62 8.00 -15.21
C THR A 212 1.39 9.31 -15.29
N ASP A 213 2.39 9.55 -14.43
CA ASP A 213 3.24 10.74 -14.52
C ASP A 213 4.06 10.76 -15.82
N VAL A 214 4.58 9.60 -16.23
CA VAL A 214 5.29 9.44 -17.50
C VAL A 214 4.36 9.74 -18.68
N LEU A 215 3.17 9.14 -18.70
CA LEU A 215 2.19 9.34 -19.78
C LEU A 215 1.75 10.81 -19.89
N ARG A 216 1.58 11.50 -18.76
CA ARG A 216 1.23 12.93 -18.71
C ARG A 216 2.25 13.82 -19.40
N ARG A 217 3.51 13.38 -19.48
CA ARG A 217 4.63 14.13 -20.07
C ARG A 217 4.91 13.76 -21.52
N MET A 218 4.24 12.74 -22.06
CA MET A 218 4.45 12.25 -23.42
C MET A 218 3.67 13.06 -24.45
N ASP A 219 4.27 13.22 -25.64
CA ASP A 219 3.54 13.60 -26.84
C ASP A 219 2.91 12.37 -27.53
N LEU A 220 2.11 12.61 -28.58
CA LEU A 220 1.42 11.55 -29.32
C LEU A 220 2.39 10.55 -29.99
N ARG A 221 3.58 10.99 -30.41
CA ARG A 221 4.57 10.11 -31.06
C ARG A 221 5.19 9.18 -30.03
N GLN A 222 5.56 9.71 -28.87
CA GLN A 222 6.08 8.94 -27.74
C GLN A 222 5.05 7.93 -27.23
N TYR A 223 3.79 8.36 -27.10
CA TYR A 223 2.69 7.47 -26.72
C TYR A 223 2.50 6.31 -27.71
N SER A 224 2.52 6.62 -29.01
CA SER A 224 2.39 5.61 -30.07
C SER A 224 3.56 4.63 -30.04
N ALA A 225 4.78 5.11 -29.81
CA ALA A 225 5.97 4.26 -29.67
C ALA A 225 5.86 3.35 -28.44
N LEU A 226 5.43 3.88 -27.28
CA LEU A 226 5.20 3.08 -26.08
C LEU A 226 4.15 1.98 -26.31
N THR A 227 3.08 2.28 -27.03
CA THR A 227 2.02 1.33 -27.36
C THR A 227 2.52 0.18 -28.24
N GLN A 228 3.41 0.46 -29.20
CA GLN A 228 4.06 -0.59 -29.99
C GLN A 228 4.93 -1.51 -29.13
N HIS A 229 5.55 -0.98 -28.07
CA HIS A 229 6.38 -1.76 -27.15
C HIS A 229 5.60 -2.46 -26.03
N ALA A 230 4.34 -2.11 -25.78
CA ALA A 230 3.52 -2.75 -24.74
C ALA A 230 3.35 -4.27 -24.95
N GLY A 231 3.24 -4.70 -26.22
CA GLY A 231 3.21 -6.13 -26.56
C GLY A 231 4.51 -6.87 -26.21
N LEU A 232 5.66 -6.19 -26.24
CA LEU A 232 6.95 -6.76 -25.82
C LEU A 232 7.05 -6.91 -24.31
N ALA A 233 6.48 -5.97 -23.55
CA ALA A 233 6.41 -6.08 -22.09
C ALA A 233 5.63 -7.35 -21.70
N ALA A 234 4.45 -7.57 -22.31
CA ALA A 234 3.65 -8.78 -22.15
C ALA A 234 4.37 -10.08 -22.57
N ALA A 235 5.07 -10.06 -23.71
CA ALA A 235 5.75 -11.25 -24.24
C ALA A 235 7.04 -11.63 -23.48
N SER A 236 7.69 -10.65 -22.83
CA SER A 236 8.93 -10.87 -22.09
C SER A 236 8.74 -11.71 -20.82
N GLU A 237 7.55 -11.67 -20.23
CA GLU A 237 7.22 -12.47 -19.03
C GLU A 237 6.73 -13.87 -19.36
N GLY A 238 6.00 -14.06 -20.47
CA GLY A 238 5.67 -15.41 -20.96
C GLY A 238 6.92 -16.27 -21.20
N ARG A 239 8.03 -15.65 -21.57
CA ARG A 239 9.35 -16.29 -21.71
C ARG A 239 10.11 -16.49 -20.39
N ALA A 240 9.84 -15.70 -19.37
CA ALA A 240 10.42 -15.90 -18.03
C ALA A 240 9.64 -16.96 -17.22
N ALA A 241 8.34 -17.10 -17.46
CA ALA A 241 7.49 -18.13 -16.87
C ALA A 241 7.65 -19.51 -17.55
N ALA A 242 7.97 -19.54 -18.84
CA ALA A 242 8.45 -20.73 -19.53
C ALA A 242 9.93 -20.92 -19.21
N GLY A 243 10.25 -21.64 -18.13
CA GLY A 243 11.63 -22.02 -17.81
C GLY A 243 12.37 -22.66 -19.00
N PRO A 244 13.72 -22.75 -18.96
CA PRO A 244 14.50 -23.22 -20.09
C PRO A 244 13.97 -24.58 -20.57
N ALA A 245 13.62 -24.65 -21.86
CA ALA A 245 13.20 -25.89 -22.49
C ALA A 245 14.25 -26.98 -22.22
N PRO A 246 13.84 -28.21 -21.87
CA PRO A 246 14.80 -29.30 -21.72
C PRO A 246 15.57 -29.43 -23.04
N SER A 247 16.89 -29.31 -22.94
CA SER A 247 17.77 -29.52 -24.09
C SER A 247 17.62 -30.98 -24.56
N PRO A 248 17.68 -31.22 -25.89
CA PRO A 248 17.46 -32.54 -26.47
C PRO A 248 18.48 -33.59 -26.00
#